data_AF-A0A950A9Y6-F1
#
_entry.id   AF-A0A950A9Y6-F1
#
_cell.length_a   1.000
_cell.length_b   1.000
_cell.length_c   1.000
_cell.angle_alpha   90.00
_cell.angle_beta   90.00
_cell.angle_gamma   90.00
#
_symmetry.space_group_name_H-M   'P 1'
#
loop_
_entity.id
_entity.type
_entity.pdbx_description
1 polymer ?
#
loop_
_entity_poly.entity_id
_entity_poly.type
_entity_poly.pdbx_seq_one_letter_code
_entity_poly.pdbx_strand_id
1 'polypeptide(L)'
;MLLEREPELRRMREAIRQASTGAGGLVVIGGPAGIGKTALLRAAVCMAEQAGMRVLRARATDLEQEFSFGVVRQLFETPVASAGAGERETLLGGAAALARPLFEPRPAR
;
A
#
# COMPACT_ATOMS: atom_id res chain seq x y z
N MET A 1 -15.44 15.41 13.36
CA MET A 1 -14.78 15.36 14.68
C MET A 1 -13.74 14.25 14.68
N LEU A 2 -12.45 14.57 14.76
CA LEU A 2 -11.36 13.60 14.96
C LEU A 2 -10.80 13.65 16.41
N LEU A 3 -11.39 14.46 17.30
CA LEU A 3 -10.91 14.66 18.67
C LEU A 3 -10.89 13.37 19.50
N GLU A 4 -11.85 12.47 19.29
CA GLU A 4 -11.91 11.15 19.95
C GLU A 4 -10.98 10.11 19.32
N ARG A 5 -10.25 10.46 18.25
CA ARG A 5 -9.36 9.56 17.50
C ARG A 5 -7.88 9.86 17.70
N GLU A 6 -7.55 10.72 18.65
CA GLU A 6 -6.18 11.12 18.93
C GLU A 6 -5.26 9.92 19.24
N PRO A 7 -5.68 8.89 20.01
CA PRO A 7 -4.85 7.70 20.24
C PRO A 7 -4.53 6.94 18.96
N GLU A 8 -5.50 6.72 18.08
CA GLU A 8 -5.33 6.04 16.81
C GLU A 8 -4.45 6.84 15.85
N LEU A 9 -4.69 8.16 15.75
CA LEU A 9 -3.86 9.06 14.95
C LEU A 9 -2.41 9.09 15.44
N ARG A 10 -2.17 9.09 16.76
CA ARG A 10 -0.81 8.99 17.32
C ARG A 10 -0.12 7.68 16.93
N ARG A 11 -0.81 6.54 17.01
CA ARG A 11 -0.25 5.24 16.60
C ARG A 11 0.12 5.22 15.12
N MET A 12 -0.73 5.79 14.25
CA MET A 12 -0.43 5.88 12.83
C MET A 12 0.73 6.83 12.52
N ARG A 13 0.81 7.98 13.19
CA ARG A 13 1.95 8.90 13.07
C ARG A 13 3.26 8.22 13.44
N GLU A 14 3.27 7.49 14.54
CA GLU A 14 4.46 6.76 14.97
C GLU A 14 4.89 5.69 13.97
N ALA A 15 3.93 4.90 13.46
CA ALA A 15 4.22 3.90 12.43
C ALA A 15 4.78 4.52 11.13
N ILE A 16 4.22 5.66 10.69
CA ILE A 16 4.71 6.40 9.52
C ILE A 16 6.12 6.93 9.76
N ARG A 17 6.38 7.50 10.95
CA ARG A 17 7.71 7.99 11.34
C ARG A 17 8.74 6.87 11.32
N GLN A 18 8.44 5.71 11.90
CA GLN A 18 9.34 4.54 11.88
C GLN A 18 9.58 4.04 10.44
N ALA A 19 8.53 3.97 9.62
CA ALA A 19 8.65 3.55 8.23
C ALA A 19 9.54 4.52 7.42
N SER A 20 9.45 5.83 7.67
CA SER A 20 10.32 6.82 7.01
C SER A 20 11.80 6.67 7.37
N THR A 21 12.13 6.02 8.49
CA THR A 21 13.52 5.71 8.87
C THR A 21 13.97 4.31 8.43
N GLY A 22 13.19 3.63 7.58
CA GLY A 22 13.48 2.29 7.06
C GLY A 22 12.98 1.13 7.94
N ALA A 23 12.34 1.42 9.08
CA ALA A 23 11.73 0.40 9.93
C ALA A 23 10.26 0.19 9.53
N GLY A 24 10.03 -0.75 8.61
CA GLY A 24 8.68 -1.11 8.16
C GLY A 24 7.81 -1.71 9.28
N GLY A 25 6.49 -1.63 9.11
CA GLY A 25 5.54 -2.17 10.08
C GLY A 25 4.15 -2.42 9.49
N LEU A 26 3.31 -3.14 10.24
CA LEU A 26 1.93 -3.45 9.88
C LEU A 26 0.96 -2.82 10.89
N VAL A 27 0.01 -2.03 10.39
CA VAL A 27 -1.07 -1.45 11.19
C VAL A 27 -2.41 -1.97 10.68
N VAL A 28 -3.19 -2.59 11.57
CA VAL A 28 -4.52 -3.12 11.26
C VAL A 28 -5.58 -2.24 11.91
N ILE A 29 -6.53 -1.75 11.11
CA ILE A 29 -7.65 -0.94 11.58
C ILE A 29 -8.92 -1.81 11.58
N GLY A 30 -9.27 -2.32 12.77
CA GLY A 30 -10.48 -3.09 13.01
C GLY A 30 -11.59 -2.25 13.66
N GLY A 31 -12.84 -2.62 13.41
CA GLY A 31 -13.99 -2.02 14.09
C GLY A 31 -15.31 -2.18 13.31
N PRO A 32 -16.45 -1.84 13.92
CA PRO A 32 -17.78 -1.98 13.30
C PRO A 32 -17.91 -1.22 11.96
N ALA A 33 -18.89 -1.60 11.14
CA ALA A 33 -19.28 -0.81 9.97
C ALA A 33 -19.68 0.62 10.42
N GLY A 34 -19.33 1.63 9.63
CA GLY A 34 -19.68 3.03 9.94
C GLY A 34 -18.83 3.73 11.00
N ILE A 35 -17.95 3.03 11.74
CA ILE A 35 -17.12 3.64 12.83
C ILE A 35 -16.07 4.67 12.34
N GLY A 36 -15.91 4.83 11.02
CA GLY A 36 -14.98 5.79 10.43
C GLY A 36 -13.62 5.23 10.01
N LYS A 37 -13.46 3.91 9.85
CA LYS A 37 -12.19 3.28 9.41
C LYS A 37 -11.61 3.92 8.14
N THR A 38 -12.46 4.20 7.15
CA THR A 38 -12.05 4.86 5.90
C THR A 38 -11.56 6.29 6.13
N ALA A 39 -12.15 7.03 7.06
CA ALA A 39 -11.67 8.36 7.42
C ALA A 39 -10.29 8.29 8.10
N LEU A 40 -10.08 7.28 8.96
CA LEU A 40 -8.80 7.04 9.61
C LEU A 40 -7.70 6.67 8.59
N LEU A 41 -8.00 5.79 7.63
CA LEU A 41 -7.10 5.47 6.52
C LEU A 41 -6.74 6.70 5.68
N ARG A 42 -7.73 7.56 5.35
CA ARG A 42 -7.47 8.81 4.61
C ARG A 42 -6.53 9.75 5.38
N ALA A 43 -6.70 9.85 6.70
CA ALA A 43 -5.80 10.64 7.53
C ALA A 43 -4.37 10.07 7.52
N ALA A 44 -4.21 8.75 7.64
CA ALA A 44 -2.91 8.08 7.53
C ALA A 44 -2.20 8.39 6.21
N VAL A 45 -2.95 8.32 5.10
CA VAL A 45 -2.41 8.63 3.78
C VAL A 45 -1.93 10.08 3.70
N CYS A 46 -2.73 11.04 4.16
CA CYS A 46 -2.33 12.44 4.17
C CYS A 46 -1.04 12.66 4.98
N MET A 47 -0.91 12.01 6.14
CA MET A 47 0.29 12.09 6.96
C MET A 47 1.52 11.46 6.29
N ALA A 48 1.35 10.35 5.57
CA ALA A 48 2.44 9.70 4.84
C ALA A 48 2.89 10.54 3.63
N GLU A 49 1.94 11.13 2.89
CA GLU A 49 2.23 12.04 1.78
C GLU A 49 2.98 13.30 2.28
N GLN A 50 2.56 13.87 3.42
CA GLN A 50 3.26 14.99 4.07
C GLN A 50 4.68 14.63 4.55
N ALA A 51 4.91 13.36 4.89
CA ALA A 51 6.23 12.84 5.24
C ALA A 51 7.10 12.50 4.01
N GLY A 52 6.63 12.81 2.78
CA GLY A 52 7.35 12.55 1.54
C GLY A 52 7.34 11.08 1.10
N MET A 53 6.47 10.25 1.69
CA MET A 53 6.37 8.84 1.32
C MET A 53 5.53 8.66 0.05
N ARG A 54 5.95 7.73 -0.81
CA ARG A 54 5.10 7.23 -1.90
C ARG A 54 3.99 6.36 -1.31
N VAL A 55 2.73 6.73 -1.53
CA VAL A 55 1.58 5.95 -1.07
C VAL A 55 0.98 5.15 -2.21
N LEU A 56 0.89 3.83 -2.03
CA LEU A 56 0.18 2.92 -2.92
C LEU A 56 -1.13 2.48 -2.25
N ARG A 57 -2.21 2.37 -3.02
CA ARG A 57 -3.54 2.03 -2.49
C ARG A 57 -4.14 0.88 -3.29
N ALA A 58 -4.77 -0.05 -2.59
CA ALA A 58 -5.56 -1.10 -3.19
C ALA A 58 -6.85 -1.28 -2.39
N ARG A 59 -7.86 -1.87 -3.03
CA ARG A 59 -9.07 -2.34 -2.38
C ARG A 59 -9.09 -3.85 -2.52
N ALA A 60 -9.41 -4.53 -1.42
CA ALA A 60 -9.69 -5.95 -1.42
C ALA A 60 -11.16 -6.12 -1.03
N THR A 61 -11.93 -6.78 -1.89
CA THR A 61 -13.31 -7.16 -1.67
C THR A 61 -13.43 -8.67 -1.86
N ASP A 62 -14.44 -9.29 -1.23
CA ASP A 62 -14.66 -10.74 -1.37
C ASP A 62 -14.95 -11.14 -2.83
N LEU A 63 -15.44 -10.21 -3.65
CA LEU A 63 -15.69 -10.39 -5.09
C LEU A 63 -14.41 -10.43 -5.94
N GLU A 64 -13.25 -10.03 -5.40
CA GLU A 64 -11.97 -10.02 -6.12
C GLU A 64 -11.17 -11.33 -5.96
N GLN A 65 -11.72 -12.35 -5.29
CA GLN A 65 -11.06 -13.64 -5.10
C GLN A 65 -10.74 -14.36 -6.43
N GLU A 66 -11.50 -14.07 -7.49
CA GLU A 66 -11.28 -14.64 -8.83
C GLU A 66 -10.03 -14.07 -9.52
N PHE A 67 -9.48 -12.96 -9.03
CA PHE A 67 -8.26 -12.36 -9.55
C PHE A 67 -7.04 -12.71 -8.70
N SER A 68 -6.29 -13.71 -9.14
CA SER A 68 -5.00 -14.06 -8.55
C SER A 68 -4.12 -12.83 -8.41
N PHE A 69 -3.66 -12.56 -7.18
CA PHE A 69 -2.80 -11.42 -6.86
C PHE A 69 -3.42 -10.03 -7.16
N GLY A 70 -4.75 -9.90 -7.19
CA GLY A 70 -5.43 -8.64 -7.52
C GLY A 70 -4.93 -7.42 -6.74
N VAL A 71 -4.75 -7.54 -5.42
CA VAL A 71 -4.17 -6.47 -4.57
C VAL A 71 -2.75 -6.11 -4.98
N VAL A 72 -1.90 -7.11 -5.26
CA VAL A 72 -0.50 -6.88 -5.67
C VAL A 72 -0.46 -6.15 -7.01
N ARG A 73 -1.32 -6.53 -7.96
CA ARG A 73 -1.43 -5.85 -9.25
C ARG A 73 -1.89 -4.40 -9.09
N GLN A 74 -2.95 -4.17 -8.33
CA GLN A 74 -3.45 -2.81 -8.04
C GLN A 74 -2.36 -1.90 -7.45
N LEU A 75 -1.49 -2.44 -6.58
CA LEU A 75 -0.42 -1.67 -5.97
C LEU A 75 0.76 -1.42 -6.92
N PHE A 76 1.19 -2.42 -7.67
CA PHE A 76 2.53 -2.41 -8.29
C PHE A 76 2.55 -2.40 -9.82
N GLU A 77 1.44 -2.71 -10.51
CA GLU A 77 1.42 -2.78 -11.97
C GLU A 77 1.83 -1.45 -12.62
N THR A 78 1.17 -0.34 -12.26
CA THR A 78 1.53 0.99 -12.77
C THR A 78 2.94 1.43 -12.37
N PRO A 79 3.36 1.38 -11.07
CA PRO A 79 4.73 1.70 -10.68
C PRO A 79 5.82 0.94 -11.44
N VAL A 80 5.64 -0.36 -11.65
CA VAL A 80 6.62 -1.23 -12.31
C VAL A 80 6.63 -0.98 -13.82
N ALA A 81 5.47 -0.76 -14.43
CA ALA A 81 5.35 -0.47 -15.85
C ALA A 81 5.98 0.89 -16.20
N SER A 82 5.74 1.92 -15.40
CA SER A 82 6.24 3.28 -15.65
C SER A 82 7.71 3.48 -15.27
N ALA A 83 8.31 2.57 -14.50
CA ALA A 83 9.70 2.67 -14.07
C ALA A 83 10.68 2.53 -15.25
N GLY A 84 11.78 3.29 -15.22
CA GLY A 84 12.90 3.06 -16.13
C GLY A 84 13.57 1.69 -15.88
N ALA A 85 14.39 1.20 -16.81
CA ALA A 85 14.97 -0.14 -16.71
C ALA A 85 15.75 -0.38 -15.40
N GLY A 86 16.57 0.58 -14.96
CA GLY A 86 17.34 0.45 -13.71
C GLY A 86 16.48 0.52 -12.43
N GLU A 87 15.45 1.38 -12.42
CA GLU A 87 14.50 1.46 -11.31
C GLU A 87 13.66 0.18 -11.24
N ARG A 88 13.21 -0.36 -12.38
CA ARG A 88 12.47 -1.62 -12.44
C ARG A 88 13.28 -2.79 -11.89
N GLU A 89 14.57 -2.86 -12.23
CA GLU A 89 15.47 -3.89 -11.68
C GLU A 89 15.63 -3.77 -10.16
N THR A 90 15.66 -2.53 -9.66
CA THR A 90 15.70 -2.27 -8.21
C THR A 90 14.38 -2.69 -7.53
N LEU A 91 13.23 -2.33 -8.10
CA LEU A 91 11.90 -2.69 -7.59
C LEU A 91 11.64 -4.20 -7.59
N LEU A 92 12.17 -4.91 -8.59
CA LEU A 92 12.02 -6.36 -8.76
C LEU A 92 13.29 -7.13 -8.37
N GLY A 93 14.10 -6.55 -7.49
CA GLY A 93 15.28 -7.18 -6.92
C GLY A 93 14.95 -8.13 -5.75
N GLY A 94 15.89 -9.01 -5.41
CA GLY A 94 15.77 -9.93 -4.27
C GLY A 94 14.51 -10.81 -4.35
N ALA A 95 13.76 -10.89 -3.25
CA ALA A 95 12.54 -11.70 -3.19
C ALA A 95 11.44 -11.23 -4.17
N ALA A 96 11.40 -9.93 -4.52
CA ALA A 96 10.42 -9.39 -5.46
C ALA A 96 10.62 -9.90 -6.89
N ALA A 97 11.80 -10.45 -7.21
CA ALA A 97 12.07 -11.06 -8.52
C ALA A 97 11.09 -12.21 -8.84
N LEU A 98 10.60 -12.93 -7.83
CA LEU A 98 9.62 -14.01 -8.00
C LEU A 98 8.27 -13.51 -8.53
N ALA A 99 7.98 -12.22 -8.37
CA ALA A 99 6.75 -11.59 -8.83
C ALA A 99 6.84 -11.03 -10.26
N ARG A 100 8.01 -11.09 -10.92
CA ARG A 100 8.22 -10.59 -12.31
C ARG A 100 7.13 -11.05 -13.30
N PRO A 101 6.73 -12.34 -13.33
CA PRO A 101 5.71 -12.82 -14.27
C PRO A 101 4.33 -12.16 -14.11
N LEU A 102 4.06 -11.50 -12.97
CA LEU A 102 2.80 -10.80 -12.75
C LEU A 102 2.69 -9.49 -13.55
N PHE A 103 3.83 -8.90 -13.93
CA PHE A 103 3.92 -7.58 -14.56
C PHE A 103 4.37 -7.62 -16.02
N GLU A 104 4.73 -8.80 -16.52
CA GLU A 104 5.08 -8.99 -17.92
C GLU A 104 3.82 -9.08 -18.78
N PRO A 105 3.82 -8.52 -20.01
CA PRO A 105 2.72 -8.70 -20.95
C PRO A 105 2.51 -10.20 -21.17
N ARG A 106 1.30 -10.70 -20.91
CA ARG A 106 0.98 -12.10 -21.18
C ARG A 106 1.07 -12.30 -22.70
N PRO A 107 1.82 -13.30 -23.21
CA PRO A 107 1.87 -13.56 -24.64
C PRO A 107 0.45 -13.80 -25.15
N ALA A 108 0.11 -13.18 -26.28
CA ALA A 108 -1.14 -13.43 -26.98
C ALA A 108 -1.24 -14.94 -27.26
N ARG A 109 -2.37 -15.54 -26.88
CA ARG A 109 -2.69 -16.93 -27.26
C ARG A 109 -3.03 -17.00 -28.74
#